data_AF-A0A969LCY3-F1
#
_entry.id   AF-A0A969LCY3-F1
#
_cell.length_a   1.000
_cell.length_b   1.000
_cell.length_c   1.000
_cell.angle_alpha   90.00
_cell.angle_beta   90.00
_cell.angle_gamma   90.00
#
_symmetry.space_group_name_H-M   'P 1'
#
loop_
_entity.id
_entity.type
_entity.pdbx_description
1 polymer ?
#
loop_
_entity_poly.entity_id
_entity_poly.type
_entity_poly.pdbx_seq_one_letter_code
_entity_poly.pdbx_strand_id
1 'polypeptide(L)'
;MSIDHTRMNVRPRNWPVLAASLATLLLGACAEPSRPPRTTVEMMDDPVLLQMVLARCNQSGDLRDRECSNARDAVERLAASESAELKKHKAAQAESDFERAREQLRLKAERERMREEAREQRQTDPYTLPLVKEGDEAVTAPMQGEATHSSPPAAPST
;
A
#
# COMPACT_ATOMS: atom_id res chain seq x y z
N MET A 1 49.89 37.54 -32.37
CA MET A 1 49.81 36.30 -31.58
C MET A 1 50.29 35.17 -32.47
N SER A 2 51.59 34.87 -32.44
CA SER A 2 52.18 33.77 -33.21
C SER A 2 52.22 32.54 -32.32
N ILE A 3 51.64 31.44 -32.80
CA ILE A 3 51.77 30.12 -32.19
C ILE A 3 53.04 29.50 -32.75
N ASP A 4 54.09 29.46 -31.94
CA ASP A 4 55.33 28.76 -32.26
C ASP A 4 55.08 27.24 -32.22
N HIS A 5 54.85 26.66 -33.38
CA HIS A 5 55.00 25.23 -33.59
C HIS A 5 56.50 24.89 -33.50
N THR A 6 56.93 24.47 -32.32
CA THR A 6 58.21 23.79 -32.11
C THR A 6 58.23 22.52 -32.97
N ARG A 7 58.85 22.62 -34.16
CA ARG A 7 59.19 21.47 -35.00
C ARG A 7 60.20 20.61 -34.25
N MET A 8 59.72 19.61 -33.52
CA MET A 8 60.56 18.56 -32.96
C MET A 8 61.24 17.84 -34.14
N ASN A 9 62.54 18.05 -34.27
CA ASN A 9 63.37 17.47 -35.31
C ASN A 9 63.71 16.02 -34.91
N VAL A 10 62.75 15.11 -35.11
CA VAL A 10 62.91 13.68 -34.81
C VAL A 10 63.86 13.07 -35.85
N ARG A 11 65.09 12.76 -35.43
CA ARG A 11 66.05 12.04 -36.27
C ARG A 11 65.46 10.69 -36.71
N PRO A 12 65.62 10.28 -37.98
CA PRO A 12 64.97 9.07 -38.54
C PRO A 12 65.42 7.76 -37.88
N ARG A 13 66.47 7.78 -37.05
CA ARG A 13 67.02 6.60 -36.37
C ARG A 13 66.18 6.12 -35.18
N ASN A 14 65.24 6.93 -34.69
CA ASN A 14 64.48 6.66 -33.47
C ASN A 14 62.98 6.39 -33.75
N TRP A 15 62.57 6.42 -35.02
CA TRP A 15 61.21 6.17 -35.47
C TRP A 15 60.61 4.83 -34.99
N PRO A 16 61.31 3.69 -35.03
CA PRO A 16 60.71 2.42 -34.59
C PRO A 16 60.47 2.40 -33.08
N VAL A 17 61.29 3.10 -32.29
CA VAL A 17 61.14 3.18 -30.82
C VAL A 17 59.93 4.03 -30.45
N LEU A 18 59.74 5.16 -31.14
CA LEU A 18 58.57 6.01 -30.94
C LEU A 18 57.28 5.29 -31.38
N ALA A 19 57.28 4.60 -32.52
CA ALA A 19 56.14 3.80 -32.97
C ALA A 19 55.80 2.67 -31.99
N ALA A 20 56.80 1.97 -31.44
CA ALA A 20 56.60 0.92 -30.44
C ALA A 20 56.05 1.48 -29.10
N SER A 21 56.53 2.65 -28.67
CA SER A 21 56.00 3.31 -27.46
C SER A 21 54.56 3.79 -27.64
N LEU A 22 54.20 4.28 -28.83
CA LEU A 22 52.81 4.69 -29.11
C LEU A 22 51.89 3.47 -29.18
N ALA A 23 52.34 2.37 -29.81
CA ALA A 23 51.58 1.13 -29.89
C ALA A 23 51.32 0.51 -28.50
N THR A 24 52.29 0.54 -27.59
CA THR A 24 52.12 0.03 -26.22
C THR A 24 51.16 0.89 -25.39
N LEU A 25 51.16 2.21 -25.56
CA LEU A 25 50.16 3.10 -24.94
C LEU A 25 48.74 2.84 -25.46
N LEU A 26 48.59 2.60 -26.76
CA LEU A 26 47.30 2.25 -27.39
C LEU A 26 46.77 0.90 -26.90
N LEU A 27 47.63 -0.09 -26.65
CA LEU A 27 47.21 -1.39 -26.10
C LEU A 27 46.80 -1.30 -24.61
N GLY A 28 47.46 -0.44 -23.82
CA GLY A 28 47.11 -0.23 -22.40
C GLY A 28 45.78 0.48 -22.18
N ALA A 29 45.32 1.28 -23.14
CA ALA A 29 44.04 1.99 -23.08
C ALA A 29 42.82 1.11 -23.42
N CYS A 30 43.03 -0.05 -24.05
CA CYS A 30 41.95 -1.00 -24.36
C CYS A 30 41.76 -2.09 -23.30
N ALA A 31 42.61 -2.15 -22.27
CA ALA A 31 42.38 -3.04 -21.14
C ALA A 31 41.41 -2.36 -20.17
N GLU A 32 40.12 -2.35 -20.54
CA GLU A 32 39.03 -1.94 -19.65
C GLU A 32 39.15 -2.81 -18.37
N PRO A 33 39.41 -2.23 -17.19
CA PRO A 33 39.49 -3.01 -15.96
C PRO A 33 38.15 -3.71 -15.78
N SER A 34 38.18 -5.04 -15.64
CA SER A 34 36.97 -5.82 -15.38
C SER A 34 36.34 -5.30 -14.09
N ARG A 35 35.26 -4.53 -14.23
CA ARG A 35 34.56 -3.97 -13.08
C ARG A 35 34.10 -5.13 -12.20
N PRO A 36 34.30 -5.09 -10.87
CA PRO A 36 33.79 -6.14 -10.01
C PRO A 36 32.28 -6.27 -10.23
N PRO A 37 31.75 -7.51 -10.23
CA PRO A 37 30.33 -7.74 -10.45
C PRO A 37 29.53 -7.00 -9.38
N ARG A 38 28.48 -6.31 -9.81
CA ARG A 38 27.63 -5.51 -8.92
C ARG A 38 26.94 -6.40 -7.88
N THR A 39 26.82 -5.89 -6.66
CA THR A 39 26.18 -6.61 -5.56
C THR A 39 24.66 -6.51 -5.65
N THR A 40 23.95 -7.44 -5.00
CA THR A 40 22.48 -7.42 -4.95
C THR A 40 21.93 -6.13 -4.33
N VAL A 41 22.61 -5.60 -3.32
CA VAL A 41 22.17 -4.40 -2.59
C VAL A 41 22.26 -3.17 -3.49
N GLU A 42 23.37 -3.01 -4.19
CA GLU A 42 23.56 -1.89 -5.14
C GLU A 42 22.52 -1.90 -6.28
N MET A 43 22.06 -3.09 -6.68
CA MET A 43 20.97 -3.22 -7.67
C MET A 43 19.58 -2.95 -7.09
N MET A 44 19.36 -3.20 -5.80
CA MET A 44 18.10 -2.83 -5.14
C MET A 44 17.98 -1.31 -4.97
N ASP A 45 19.10 -0.61 -4.80
CA ASP A 45 19.14 0.85 -4.61
C ASP A 45 18.86 1.63 -5.92
N ASP A 46 19.24 1.08 -7.09
CA ASP A 46 18.99 1.71 -8.40
C ASP A 46 18.12 0.81 -9.31
N PRO A 47 16.80 1.11 -9.43
CA PRO A 47 15.89 0.30 -10.22
C PRO A 47 16.17 0.38 -11.73
N VAL A 48 16.76 1.47 -12.23
CA VAL A 48 17.08 1.62 -13.66
C VAL A 48 18.23 0.71 -14.03
N LEU A 49 19.26 0.66 -13.18
CA LEU A 49 20.37 -0.28 -13.32
C LEU A 49 19.90 -1.72 -13.28
N LEU A 50 19.04 -2.08 -12.33
CA LEU A 50 18.49 -3.44 -12.22
C LEU A 50 17.77 -3.87 -13.50
N GLN A 51 16.91 -3.01 -14.06
CA GLN A 51 16.16 -3.31 -15.28
C GLN A 51 17.10 -3.46 -16.50
N MET A 52 18.13 -2.63 -16.60
CA MET A 52 19.13 -2.73 -17.67
C MET A 52 19.91 -4.04 -17.60
N VAL A 53 20.35 -4.44 -16.40
CA VAL A 53 21.05 -5.71 -16.18
C VAL A 53 20.12 -6.89 -16.51
N LEU A 54 18.87 -6.88 -16.04
CA LEU A 54 17.90 -7.93 -16.34
C LEU A 54 17.62 -8.04 -17.85
N ALA A 55 17.48 -6.92 -18.55
CA ALA A 55 17.29 -6.91 -19.99
C ALA A 55 18.48 -7.56 -20.72
N ARG A 56 19.71 -7.26 -20.29
CA ARG A 56 20.94 -7.89 -20.80
C ARG A 56 20.97 -9.39 -20.50
N CYS A 57 20.57 -9.80 -19.30
CA CYS A 57 20.50 -11.21 -18.91
C CYS A 57 19.50 -12.00 -19.76
N ASN A 58 18.37 -11.38 -20.13
CA ASN A 58 17.36 -12.00 -20.97
C ASN A 58 17.80 -12.14 -22.44
N GLN A 59 18.64 -11.23 -22.93
CA GLN A 59 19.17 -11.28 -24.31
C GLN A 59 20.34 -12.25 -24.48
N SER A 60 21.25 -12.28 -23.51
CA SER A 60 22.48 -13.09 -23.60
C SER A 60 22.26 -14.57 -23.25
N GLY A 61 21.21 -14.89 -22.48
CA GLY A 61 20.90 -16.26 -22.06
C GLY A 61 21.96 -16.88 -21.12
N ASP A 62 22.99 -16.12 -20.74
CA ASP A 62 24.08 -16.63 -19.91
C ASP A 62 23.66 -16.62 -18.43
N LEU A 63 23.19 -17.78 -17.98
CA LEU A 63 22.77 -18.03 -16.61
C LEU A 63 23.94 -18.08 -15.61
N ARG A 64 25.19 -18.10 -16.08
CA ARG A 64 26.38 -18.20 -15.22
C ARG A 64 26.97 -16.86 -14.82
N ASP A 65 26.46 -15.76 -15.37
CA ASP A 65 26.90 -14.43 -14.97
C ASP A 65 26.42 -14.13 -13.53
N ARG A 66 27.37 -13.76 -12.67
CA ARG A 66 27.11 -13.40 -11.26
C ARG A 66 26.23 -12.16 -11.16
N GLU A 67 26.30 -11.27 -12.15
CA GLU A 67 25.42 -10.11 -12.22
C GLU A 67 23.96 -10.53 -12.45
N CYS A 68 23.73 -11.56 -13.28
CA CYS A 68 22.38 -12.06 -13.55
C CYS A 68 21.77 -12.81 -12.37
N SER A 69 22.56 -13.56 -11.60
CA SER A 69 22.07 -14.16 -10.35
C SER A 69 21.72 -13.08 -9.32
N ASN A 70 22.60 -12.08 -9.17
CA ASN A 70 22.39 -11.01 -8.20
C ASN A 70 21.16 -10.15 -8.55
N ALA A 71 20.93 -9.89 -9.84
CA ALA A 71 19.77 -9.15 -10.30
C ALA A 71 18.45 -9.88 -10.03
N ARG A 72 18.41 -11.21 -10.21
CA ARG A 72 17.22 -12.01 -9.90
C ARG A 72 16.92 -12.05 -8.41
N ASP A 73 17.96 -12.24 -7.58
CA ASP A 73 17.83 -12.18 -6.12
C ASP A 73 17.34 -10.79 -5.67
N ALA A 74 17.81 -9.71 -6.29
CA ALA A 74 17.35 -8.35 -5.99
C ALA A 74 15.85 -8.18 -6.29
N VAL A 75 15.36 -8.68 -7.43
CA VAL A 75 13.92 -8.65 -7.78
C VAL A 75 13.10 -9.44 -6.77
N GLU A 76 13.55 -10.64 -6.39
CA GLU A 76 12.83 -11.47 -5.42
C GLU A 76 12.71 -10.77 -4.07
N ARG A 77 13.79 -10.14 -3.60
CA ARG A 77 13.80 -9.37 -2.35
C ARG A 77 12.89 -8.14 -2.42
N LEU A 78 12.91 -7.42 -3.54
CA LEU A 78 12.03 -6.26 -3.76
C LEU A 78 10.56 -6.69 -3.75
N ALA A 79 10.21 -7.75 -4.48
CA ALA A 79 8.84 -8.28 -4.51
C ALA A 79 8.38 -8.76 -3.12
N ALA A 80 9.26 -9.42 -2.36
CA ALA A 80 8.97 -9.81 -0.99
C ALA A 80 8.72 -8.59 -0.09
N SER A 81 9.57 -7.55 -0.19
CA SER A 81 9.42 -6.31 0.58
C SER A 81 8.14 -5.55 0.25
N GLU A 82 7.80 -5.41 -1.02
CA GLU A 82 6.58 -4.75 -1.49
C GLU A 82 5.34 -5.51 -0.99
N SER A 83 5.36 -6.85 -1.06
CA SER A 83 4.27 -7.67 -0.54
C SER A 83 4.06 -7.49 0.97
N ALA A 84 5.13 -7.28 1.73
CA ALA A 84 5.08 -7.05 3.16
C ALA A 84 4.52 -5.66 3.48
N GLU A 85 4.98 -4.62 2.78
CA GLU A 85 4.48 -3.26 2.94
C GLU A 85 3.00 -3.13 2.55
N LEU A 86 2.59 -3.76 1.45
CA LEU A 86 1.18 -3.84 1.03
C LEU A 86 0.31 -4.51 2.11
N LYS A 87 0.80 -5.58 2.73
CA LYS A 87 0.07 -6.26 3.83
C LYS A 87 -0.06 -5.35 5.05
N LYS A 88 1.01 -4.65 5.45
CA LYS A 88 0.98 -3.70 6.56
C LYS A 88 -0.01 -2.57 6.30
N HIS A 89 0.02 -1.99 5.11
CA HIS A 89 -0.89 -0.90 4.73
C HIS A 89 -2.36 -1.36 4.75
N LYS A 90 -2.65 -2.54 4.20
CA LYS A 90 -4.00 -3.12 4.24
C LYS A 90 -4.47 -3.40 5.67
N ALA A 91 -3.58 -3.91 6.54
CA ALA A 91 -3.91 -4.15 7.93
C ALA A 91 -4.23 -2.84 8.67
N ALA A 92 -3.41 -1.80 8.48
CA ALA A 92 -3.65 -0.48 9.07
C ALA A 92 -4.97 0.16 8.57
N GLN A 93 -5.29 0.00 7.28
CA GLN A 93 -6.59 0.44 6.74
C GLN A 93 -7.75 -0.33 7.37
N ALA A 94 -7.65 -1.66 7.46
CA ALA A 94 -8.70 -2.49 8.07
C ALA A 94 -8.94 -2.12 9.54
N GLU A 95 -7.88 -1.83 10.30
CA GLU A 95 -7.97 -1.35 11.68
C GLU A 95 -8.68 0.01 11.74
N SER A 96 -8.27 0.97 10.91
CA SER A 96 -8.91 2.29 10.85
C SER A 96 -10.41 2.20 10.50
N ASP A 97 -10.76 1.34 9.55
CA ASP A 97 -12.14 1.16 9.13
C ASP A 97 -12.98 0.48 10.22
N PHE A 98 -12.39 -0.46 10.96
CA PHE A 98 -13.04 -1.09 12.10
C PHE A 98 -13.34 -0.07 13.22
N GLU A 99 -12.40 0.82 13.53
CA GLU A 99 -12.60 1.88 14.51
C GLU A 99 -13.71 2.85 14.08
N ARG A 100 -13.70 3.28 12.82
CA ARG A 100 -14.75 4.14 12.25
C ARG A 100 -16.11 3.48 12.29
N ALA A 101 -16.20 2.19 11.92
CA ALA A 101 -17.45 1.44 11.97
C ALA A 101 -17.98 1.36 13.41
N ARG A 102 -17.10 1.12 14.38
CA ARG A 102 -17.45 1.08 15.81
C ARG A 102 -17.97 2.42 16.31
N GLU A 103 -17.33 3.53 15.94
CA GLU A 103 -17.78 4.87 16.29
C GLU A 103 -19.16 5.18 15.67
N GLN A 104 -19.35 4.85 14.39
CA GLN A 104 -20.63 5.03 13.71
C GLN A 104 -21.76 4.24 14.41
N LEU A 105 -21.49 3.03 14.87
CA LEU A 105 -22.48 2.25 15.63
C LEU A 105 -22.82 2.91 16.96
N ARG A 106 -21.83 3.48 17.68
CA ARG A 106 -22.06 4.24 18.91
C ARG A 106 -22.97 5.45 18.66
N LEU A 107 -22.65 6.25 17.64
CA LEU A 107 -23.43 7.44 17.28
C LEU A 107 -24.86 7.09 16.83
N LYS A 108 -25.05 5.96 16.13
CA LYS A 108 -26.38 5.48 15.74
C LYS A 108 -27.20 5.08 16.97
N ALA A 109 -26.62 4.30 17.87
CA ALA A 109 -27.28 3.87 19.10
C ALA A 109 -27.65 5.06 19.99
N GLU A 110 -26.76 6.06 20.13
CA GLU A 110 -27.05 7.29 20.88
C GLU A 110 -28.19 8.09 20.24
N ARG A 111 -28.18 8.22 18.91
CA ARG A 111 -29.25 8.90 18.18
C ARG A 111 -30.60 8.21 18.33
N GLU A 112 -30.62 6.87 18.40
CA GLU A 112 -31.84 6.10 18.64
C GLU A 112 -32.36 6.35 20.06
N ARG A 113 -31.50 6.29 21.08
CA ARG A 113 -31.87 6.63 22.47
C ARG A 113 -32.46 8.03 22.60
N MET A 114 -31.80 9.03 22.01
CA MET A 114 -32.30 10.42 22.03
C MET A 114 -33.68 10.55 21.36
N ARG A 115 -33.97 9.74 20.32
CA ARG A 115 -35.29 9.73 19.66
C ARG A 115 -36.35 9.07 20.53
N GLU A 116 -36.01 8.00 21.25
CA GLU A 116 -36.90 7.34 22.20
C GLU A 116 -37.22 8.27 23.37
N GLU A 117 -36.21 8.86 24.00
CA GLU A 117 -36.38 9.84 25.09
C GLU A 117 -37.24 11.03 24.64
N ALA A 118 -37.03 11.56 23.43
CA ALA A 118 -37.85 12.65 22.90
C ALA A 118 -39.31 12.22 22.62
N ARG A 119 -39.56 10.94 22.31
CA ARG A 119 -40.92 10.39 22.16
C ARG A 119 -41.59 10.23 23.50
N GLU A 120 -40.88 9.70 24.50
CA GLU A 120 -41.38 9.56 25.87
C GLU A 120 -41.72 10.94 26.46
N GLN A 121 -40.82 11.92 26.33
CA GLN A 121 -41.07 13.28 26.80
C GLN A 121 -42.32 13.89 26.17
N ARG A 122 -42.54 13.73 24.86
CA ARG A 122 -43.76 14.18 24.17
C ARG A 122 -45.02 13.47 24.64
N GLN A 123 -44.92 12.20 25.02
CA GLN A 123 -46.06 11.44 25.55
C GLN A 123 -46.40 11.84 26.99
N THR A 124 -45.39 12.13 27.81
CA THR A 124 -45.56 12.56 29.21
C THR A 124 -45.81 14.05 29.37
N ASP A 125 -45.70 14.85 28.31
CA ASP A 125 -45.95 16.29 28.38
C ASP A 125 -47.46 16.54 28.63
N PRO A 126 -47.82 17.14 29.79
CA PRO A 126 -49.20 17.33 30.21
C PRO A 126 -50.00 18.25 29.27
N TYR A 127 -49.34 19.01 28.39
CA TYR A 127 -50.00 19.90 27.43
C TYR A 127 -50.32 19.22 26.08
N THR A 128 -49.86 18.00 25.84
CA THR A 128 -50.12 17.21 24.62
C THR A 128 -51.10 16.05 24.83
N LEU A 129 -51.47 15.76 26.08
CA LEU A 129 -52.52 14.79 26.38
C LEU A 129 -53.87 15.33 25.89
N PRO A 130 -54.70 14.55 25.17
CA PRO A 130 -56.03 14.98 24.80
C PRO A 130 -56.81 15.27 26.07
N LEU A 131 -57.16 16.54 26.27
CA LEU A 131 -58.07 16.99 27.31
C LEU A 131 -59.37 16.20 27.15
N VAL A 132 -59.57 15.22 28.01
CA VAL A 132 -60.85 14.54 28.15
C VAL A 132 -61.85 15.64 28.48
N LYS A 133 -62.78 15.92 27.56
CA LYS A 133 -63.91 16.79 27.83
C LYS A 133 -64.77 16.09 28.87
N GLU A 134 -64.72 16.56 30.11
CA GLU A 134 -65.72 16.24 31.12
C GLU A 134 -67.04 16.88 30.67
N GLY A 135 -67.90 16.11 30.02
CA GLY A 135 -69.23 16.58 29.62
C GLY A 135 -69.76 15.92 28.35
N ASP A 136 -70.01 14.62 28.42
CA ASP A 136 -71.14 13.96 27.75
C ASP A 136 -71.51 12.74 28.62
N GLU A 137 -72.67 12.82 29.26
CA GLU A 137 -73.17 11.83 30.20
C GLU A 137 -73.68 10.55 29.51
N ALA A 138 -73.41 9.41 30.16
CA ALA A 138 -74.23 8.19 30.26
C ALA A 138 -74.89 7.57 29.01
N VAL A 139 -74.39 6.40 28.58
CA VAL A 139 -75.24 5.30 28.07
C VAL A 139 -74.70 3.94 28.54
N THR A 140 -75.41 3.37 29.51
CA THR A 140 -75.67 1.94 29.86
C THR A 140 -74.68 0.82 29.51
N ALA A 141 -74.38 0.01 30.54
CA ALA A 141 -73.67 -1.28 30.56
C ALA A 141 -74.31 -2.38 29.67
N PRO A 142 -73.65 -3.55 29.46
CA PRO A 142 -73.71 -4.60 30.49
C PRO A 142 -72.44 -5.45 30.70
N MET A 143 -72.46 -6.16 31.82
CA MET A 143 -71.59 -7.29 32.17
C MET A 143 -71.58 -8.40 31.11
N GLN A 144 -70.43 -9.09 30.95
CA GLN A 144 -70.23 -10.53 30.64
C GLN A 144 -68.72 -10.74 30.35
N GLY A 145 -67.97 -11.52 31.13
CA GLY A 145 -67.79 -12.98 30.99
C GLY A 145 -66.32 -13.23 30.58
N GLU A 146 -65.46 -13.74 31.46
CA GLU A 146 -65.17 -15.17 31.68
C GLU A 146 -63.88 -15.66 30.94
N ALA A 147 -62.91 -16.07 31.77
CA ALA A 147 -61.93 -17.16 31.64
C ALA A 147 -61.08 -17.41 30.36
N THR A 148 -59.76 -17.36 30.59
CA THR A 148 -58.69 -18.34 30.22
C THR A 148 -58.46 -18.83 28.78
N HIS A 149 -57.26 -18.57 28.24
CA HIS A 149 -56.40 -19.56 27.52
C HIS A 149 -55.00 -18.92 27.29
N SER A 150 -53.92 -19.37 27.91
CA SER A 150 -53.05 -20.52 27.56
C SER A 150 -52.30 -20.40 26.23
N SER A 151 -50.99 -20.13 26.32
CA SER A 151 -49.85 -20.77 25.61
C SER A 151 -48.87 -19.82 24.89
N PRO A 152 -47.54 -20.01 25.08
CA PRO A 152 -46.49 -19.42 24.25
C PRO A 152 -46.01 -20.39 23.17
N PRO A 153 -45.50 -19.91 22.03
CA PRO A 153 -44.49 -20.63 21.26
C PRO A 153 -43.20 -19.77 21.17
N ALA A 154 -42.09 -20.24 21.74
CA ALA A 154 -41.14 -21.21 21.16
C ALA A 154 -39.95 -20.48 20.52
N ALA A 155 -38.78 -20.63 21.13
CA ALA A 155 -37.50 -20.23 20.57
C ALA A 155 -37.12 -21.17 19.41
N PRO A 156 -36.46 -20.67 18.35
CA PRO A 156 -35.65 -21.52 17.50
C PRO A 156 -34.19 -21.49 17.96
N SER A 157 -33.74 -22.65 18.43
CA SER A 157 -32.36 -23.12 18.38
C SER A 157 -31.95 -23.40 16.93
N THR A 158 -30.91 -22.72 16.45
CA THR A 158 -29.77 -23.21 15.61
C THR A 158 -28.98 -22.04 15.09
#